data_AF-R7ANV1-F1
#
_entry.id   AF-R7ANV1-F1
#
_cell.length_a   1.000
_cell.length_b   1.000
_cell.length_c   1.000
_cell.angle_alpha   90.00
_cell.angle_beta   90.00
_cell.angle_gamma   90.00
#
_symmetry.space_group_name_H-M   'P 1'
#
loop_
_entity.id
_entity.type
_entity.pdbx_description
1 polymer ?
#
loop_
_entity_poly.entity_id
_entity_poly.type
_entity_poly.pdbx_seq_one_letter_code
_entity_poly.pdbx_strand_id
1 'polypeptide(L)'
;MKCKNCGAPLNLNVKFCPNCGTPNEEAAKHIKDMENYGRKFNQTRNRVVGNSKWFVEYIAPLTSMAAAVVIFAVSWVASADGFGYTLADAVNSSYNRRHKTQIQSTMNEYIDSGKYEEAYFANSRREWQPDFDDERGWDSFYSVMYDYNRLRRCITADFDPAQDNEYLAQNVYSGAAEAVYNIFDEYERLDRSSYRVPSQKCREAVENIISDTKLFLKAYCNLTDDDIINLPSLDRNGVLTLITGRMNDAQK
;
A
#
# COMPACT_ATOMS: atom_id res chain seq x y z
N MET A 1 -45.10 -64.86 -14.06
CA MET A 1 -46.55 -64.94 -13.74
C MET A 1 -47.07 -66.33 -14.12
N LYS A 2 -48.28 -66.75 -13.73
CA LYS A 2 -48.89 -68.04 -14.15
C LYS A 2 -50.18 -67.77 -14.91
N CYS A 3 -50.51 -68.65 -15.86
CA CYS A 3 -51.79 -68.57 -16.57
C CYS A 3 -52.94 -68.81 -15.60
N LYS A 4 -53.89 -67.87 -15.54
CA LYS A 4 -55.12 -68.01 -14.74
C LYS A 4 -55.96 -69.23 -15.15
N ASN A 5 -55.84 -69.68 -16.40
CA ASN A 5 -56.64 -70.78 -16.95
C ASN A 5 -55.94 -72.16 -16.85
N CYS A 6 -54.66 -72.28 -17.22
CA CYS A 6 -53.95 -73.59 -17.22
C CYS A 6 -52.81 -73.71 -16.21
N GLY A 7 -52.56 -72.69 -15.39
CA GLY A 7 -51.51 -72.71 -14.36
C GLY A 7 -50.06 -72.65 -14.87
N ALA A 8 -49.84 -72.78 -16.18
CA ALA A 8 -48.51 -72.77 -16.79
C ALA A 8 -47.76 -71.46 -16.54
N PRO A 9 -46.43 -71.48 -16.38
CA PRO A 9 -45.64 -70.25 -16.25
C PRO A 9 -45.76 -69.39 -17.52
N LEU A 10 -46.06 -68.12 -17.32
CA LEU A 10 -46.21 -67.10 -18.36
C LEU A 10 -45.19 -65.98 -18.16
N ASN A 11 -44.67 -65.50 -19.29
CA ASN A 11 -43.84 -64.32 -19.37
C ASN A 11 -44.71 -63.08 -19.65
N LEU A 12 -44.29 -61.90 -19.17
CA LEU A 12 -44.95 -60.61 -19.38
C LEU A 12 -44.86 -60.13 -20.84
N ASN A 13 -44.05 -60.78 -21.69
CA ASN A 13 -43.86 -60.41 -23.09
C ASN A 13 -44.67 -61.28 -24.08
N VAL A 14 -45.40 -62.29 -23.61
CA VAL A 14 -46.22 -63.15 -24.48
C VAL A 14 -47.71 -62.74 -24.39
N LYS A 15 -48.30 -62.40 -25.55
CA LYS A 15 -49.69 -61.89 -25.65
C LYS A 15 -50.75 -62.95 -25.35
N PHE A 16 -50.46 -64.21 -25.65
CA PHE A 16 -51.36 -65.35 -25.40
C PHE A 16 -50.59 -66.48 -24.71
N CYS A 17 -51.29 -67.28 -23.92
CA CYS A 17 -50.68 -68.43 -23.28
C CYS A 17 -50.35 -69.49 -24.32
N PRO A 18 -49.07 -69.93 -24.44
CA PRO A 18 -48.69 -70.93 -25.43
C PRO A 18 -49.30 -72.32 -25.16
N ASN A 19 -49.78 -72.57 -23.93
CA ASN A 19 -50.31 -73.87 -23.53
C ASN A 19 -51.84 -73.99 -23.66
N CYS A 20 -52.59 -72.89 -23.57
CA CYS A 20 -54.07 -72.92 -23.63
C CYS A 20 -54.71 -71.80 -24.46
N GLY A 21 -53.92 -70.95 -25.11
CA GLY A 21 -54.40 -69.86 -25.96
C GLY A 21 -55.05 -68.68 -25.24
N THR A 22 -55.23 -68.74 -23.91
CA THR A 22 -55.88 -67.66 -23.15
C THR A 22 -55.06 -66.37 -23.22
N PRO A 23 -55.69 -65.19 -23.47
CA PRO A 23 -54.99 -63.91 -23.54
C PRO A 23 -54.32 -63.56 -22.21
N ASN A 24 -53.12 -62.97 -22.31
CA ASN A 24 -52.36 -62.51 -21.17
C ASN A 24 -52.63 -61.02 -20.91
N GLU A 25 -53.59 -60.75 -20.03
CA GLU A 25 -53.99 -59.38 -19.66
C GLU A 25 -52.85 -58.56 -19.03
N GLU A 26 -51.96 -59.20 -18.26
CA GLU A 26 -50.84 -58.51 -17.60
C GLU A 26 -49.77 -58.10 -18.60
N ALA A 27 -49.53 -58.91 -19.64
CA ALA A 27 -48.64 -58.54 -20.74
C ALA A 27 -49.18 -57.33 -21.52
N ALA A 28 -50.48 -57.31 -21.82
CA ALA A 28 -51.10 -56.18 -22.51
C ALA A 28 -51.02 -54.88 -21.68
N LYS A 29 -51.22 -54.98 -20.36
CA LYS A 29 -51.08 -53.85 -19.44
C LYS A 29 -49.62 -53.36 -19.37
N HIS A 30 -48.66 -54.27 -19.25
CA HIS A 30 -47.23 -53.94 -19.20
C HIS A 30 -46.74 -53.24 -20.47
N ILE A 31 -47.16 -53.69 -21.65
CA ILE A 31 -46.83 -53.05 -22.93
C ILE A 31 -47.39 -51.62 -22.97
N LYS A 32 -48.66 -51.43 -22.59
CA LYS A 32 -49.31 -50.11 -22.55
C LYS A 32 -48.64 -49.17 -21.54
N ASP A 33 -48.25 -49.69 -20.39
CA ASP A 33 -47.55 -48.92 -19.36
C ASP A 33 -46.17 -48.50 -19.87
N MET A 34 -45.42 -49.40 -20.52
CA MET A 34 -44.12 -49.08 -21.14
C MET A 34 -44.23 -48.00 -22.23
N GLU A 35 -45.24 -48.06 -23.09
CA GLU A 35 -45.51 -47.01 -24.08
C GLU A 35 -45.81 -45.66 -23.42
N ASN A 36 -46.58 -45.67 -22.34
CA ASN A 36 -46.92 -44.46 -21.59
C ASN A 36 -45.68 -43.86 -20.89
N TYR A 37 -44.83 -44.69 -20.29
CA TYR A 37 -43.56 -44.27 -19.71
C TYR A 37 -42.62 -43.67 -20.76
N GLY A 38 -42.48 -44.32 -21.92
CA GLY A 38 -41.68 -43.80 -23.03
C GLY A 38 -42.15 -42.43 -23.50
N ARG A 39 -43.47 -42.23 -23.62
CA ARG A 39 -44.07 -40.94 -23.98
C ARG A 39 -43.75 -39.86 -22.95
N LYS A 40 -43.97 -40.14 -21.65
CA LYS A 40 -43.69 -39.19 -20.56
C LYS A 40 -42.20 -38.86 -20.47
N PHE A 41 -41.33 -39.86 -20.60
CA PHE A 41 -39.89 -39.67 -20.58
C PHE A 41 -39.43 -38.77 -21.74
N ASN A 42 -39.88 -39.04 -22.96
CA ASN A 42 -39.53 -38.23 -24.11
C ASN A 42 -40.08 -36.79 -24.01
N GLN A 43 -41.29 -36.62 -23.50
CA GLN A 43 -41.84 -35.28 -23.24
C GLN A 43 -41.00 -34.50 -22.21
N THR A 44 -40.65 -35.12 -21.09
CA THR A 44 -39.81 -34.49 -20.07
C THR A 44 -38.41 -34.17 -20.61
N ARG A 45 -37.79 -35.12 -21.31
CA ARG A 45 -36.47 -34.93 -21.94
C ARG A 45 -36.49 -33.76 -22.93
N ASN A 46 -37.48 -33.70 -23.82
CA ASN A 46 -37.57 -32.62 -24.81
C ASN A 46 -37.77 -31.26 -24.15
N ARG A 47 -38.57 -31.18 -23.07
CA ARG A 47 -38.74 -29.95 -22.30
C ARG A 47 -37.46 -29.52 -21.60
N VAL A 48 -36.75 -30.45 -20.95
CA VAL A 48 -35.51 -30.14 -20.23
C VAL A 48 -34.40 -29.74 -21.20
N VAL A 49 -34.18 -30.51 -22.27
CA VAL A 49 -33.15 -30.22 -23.29
C VAL A 49 -33.46 -28.92 -24.04
N GLY A 50 -34.73 -28.65 -24.35
CA GLY A 50 -35.15 -27.39 -24.98
C GLY A 50 -34.87 -26.18 -24.09
N ASN A 51 -35.30 -26.23 -22.83
CA ASN A 51 -35.09 -25.13 -21.88
C ASN A 51 -33.60 -24.91 -21.55
N SER A 52 -32.79 -25.97 -21.48
CA SER A 52 -31.36 -25.86 -21.19
C SER A 52 -30.56 -25.35 -22.39
N LYS A 53 -30.91 -25.76 -23.62
CA LYS A 53 -30.21 -25.31 -24.84
C LYS A 53 -30.31 -23.81 -25.04
N TRP A 54 -31.51 -23.24 -24.90
CA TRP A 54 -31.69 -21.80 -25.05
C TRP A 54 -30.92 -21.00 -23.98
N PHE A 55 -30.86 -21.50 -22.74
CA PHE A 55 -30.07 -20.87 -21.69
C PHE A 55 -28.56 -20.88 -22.00
N VAL A 56 -28.03 -22.02 -22.50
CA VAL A 56 -26.61 -22.17 -22.81
C VAL A 56 -26.20 -21.42 -24.08
N GLU A 57 -27.04 -21.40 -25.12
CA GLU A 57 -26.72 -20.74 -26.39
C GLU A 57 -26.85 -19.21 -26.32
N TYR A 58 -27.76 -18.68 -25.51
CA TYR A 58 -28.09 -17.25 -25.54
C TYR A 58 -27.84 -16.51 -24.23
N ILE A 59 -28.29 -17.04 -23.08
CA ILE A 59 -28.23 -16.32 -21.80
C ILE A 59 -26.80 -16.33 -21.23
N ALA A 60 -26.16 -17.50 -21.19
CA ALA A 60 -24.81 -17.67 -20.62
C ALA A 60 -23.72 -16.82 -21.30
N PRO A 61 -23.60 -16.76 -22.66
CA PRO A 61 -22.59 -15.91 -23.29
C PRO A 61 -22.89 -14.42 -23.10
N LEU A 62 -24.17 -14.01 -23.08
CA LEU A 62 -24.56 -12.61 -22.89
C LEU A 62 -24.19 -12.12 -21.49
N THR A 63 -24.49 -12.90 -20.45
CA THR A 63 -24.12 -12.54 -19.07
C THR A 63 -22.61 -12.55 -18.86
N SER A 64 -21.89 -13.52 -19.45
CA SER A 64 -20.43 -13.55 -19.44
C SER A 64 -19.82 -12.31 -20.11
N MET A 65 -20.36 -11.89 -21.26
CA MET A 65 -19.89 -10.71 -21.98
C MET A 65 -20.16 -9.43 -21.17
N ALA A 66 -21.36 -9.30 -20.58
CA ALA A 66 -21.69 -8.16 -19.74
C ALA A 66 -20.74 -8.04 -18.53
N ALA A 67 -20.44 -9.16 -17.85
CA ALA A 67 -19.47 -9.19 -16.76
C ALA A 67 -18.05 -8.80 -17.23
N ALA A 68 -17.60 -9.30 -18.39
CA ALA A 68 -16.30 -8.95 -18.95
C ALA A 68 -16.19 -7.46 -19.30
N VAL A 69 -17.25 -6.85 -19.85
CA VAL A 69 -17.29 -5.41 -20.14
C VAL A 69 -17.18 -4.58 -18.87
N VAL A 70 -17.88 -4.97 -17.79
CA VAL A 70 -17.78 -4.28 -16.50
C VAL A 70 -16.37 -4.39 -15.92
N ILE A 71 -15.77 -5.60 -15.93
CA ILE A 71 -14.41 -5.81 -15.45
C ILE A 71 -13.41 -4.99 -16.27
N PHE A 72 -13.57 -4.95 -17.60
CA PHE A 72 -12.71 -4.17 -18.47
C PHE A 72 -12.86 -2.67 -18.23
N ALA A 73 -14.08 -2.16 -18.04
CA ALA A 73 -14.31 -0.76 -17.71
C ALA A 73 -13.67 -0.37 -16.36
N VAL A 74 -13.81 -1.21 -15.33
CA VAL A 74 -13.16 -0.99 -14.03
C VAL A 74 -11.64 -1.05 -14.15
N SER A 75 -11.11 -2.02 -14.91
CA SER A 75 -9.67 -2.15 -15.14
C SER A 75 -9.11 -0.96 -15.91
N TRP A 76 -9.85 -0.46 -16.91
CA TRP A 76 -9.48 0.72 -17.68
C TRP A 76 -9.45 1.97 -16.81
N VAL A 77 -10.47 2.19 -15.98
CA VAL A 77 -10.51 3.29 -15.00
C VAL A 77 -9.40 3.17 -13.96
N ALA A 78 -9.10 1.97 -13.48
CA ALA A 78 -8.01 1.74 -12.54
C ALA A 78 -6.61 1.91 -13.17
N SER A 79 -6.47 1.61 -14.46
CA SER A 79 -5.24 1.79 -15.23
C SER A 79 -5.03 3.21 -15.75
N ALA A 80 -6.06 4.06 -15.72
CA ALA A 80 -5.88 5.47 -15.99
C ALA A 80 -4.98 6.08 -14.90
N ASP A 81 -3.90 6.71 -15.33
CA ASP A 81 -2.94 7.36 -14.44
C ASP A 81 -3.66 8.30 -13.48
N GLY A 82 -3.61 7.97 -12.19
CA GLY A 82 -4.18 8.82 -11.14
C GLY A 82 -5.34 8.22 -10.33
N PHE A 83 -6.01 7.14 -10.75
CA PHE A 83 -7.09 6.57 -9.92
C PHE A 83 -6.57 6.00 -8.58
N GLY A 84 -5.44 5.27 -8.63
CA GLY A 84 -4.77 4.79 -7.41
C GLY A 84 -4.30 5.94 -6.50
N TYR A 85 -3.71 6.99 -7.08
CA TYR A 85 -3.24 8.16 -6.33
C TYR A 85 -4.39 8.95 -5.69
N THR A 86 -5.44 9.23 -6.46
CA THR A 86 -6.63 9.95 -5.95
C THR A 86 -7.37 9.18 -4.86
N LEU A 87 -7.47 7.84 -4.98
CA LEU A 87 -8.04 7.00 -3.92
C LEU A 87 -7.15 6.99 -2.67
N ALA A 88 -5.83 6.85 -2.83
CA ALA A 88 -4.89 6.89 -1.72
C ALA A 88 -4.93 8.24 -0.98
N ASP A 89 -4.93 9.35 -1.70
CA ASP A 89 -5.03 10.70 -1.13
C ASP A 89 -6.38 10.92 -0.42
N ALA A 90 -7.48 10.42 -0.97
CA ALA A 90 -8.80 10.51 -0.34
C ALA A 90 -8.90 9.69 0.97
N VAL A 91 -8.36 8.47 0.96
CA VAL A 91 -8.30 7.63 2.18
C VAL A 91 -7.41 8.28 3.23
N ASN A 92 -6.25 8.75 2.82
CA ASN A 92 -5.26 9.32 3.71
C ASN A 92 -5.71 10.66 4.32
N SER A 93 -6.33 11.54 3.52
CA SER A 93 -6.94 12.77 4.05
C SER A 93 -8.10 12.49 5.01
N SER A 94 -8.90 11.45 4.78
CA SER A 94 -9.96 11.03 5.70
C SER A 94 -9.40 10.52 7.04
N TYR A 95 -8.32 9.72 6.99
CA TYR A 95 -7.62 9.25 8.18
C TYR A 95 -7.04 10.42 8.98
N ASN A 96 -6.31 11.32 8.32
CA ASN A 96 -5.72 12.51 8.93
C ASN A 96 -6.76 13.38 9.63
N ARG A 97 -7.93 13.59 9.00
CA ARG A 97 -9.01 14.36 9.62
C ARG A 97 -9.56 13.70 10.88
N ARG A 98 -9.69 12.36 10.90
CA ARG A 98 -10.22 11.62 12.07
C ARG A 98 -9.22 11.52 13.21
N HIS A 99 -7.93 11.43 12.90
CA HIS A 99 -6.86 11.21 13.87
C HIS A 99 -6.01 12.46 14.14
N LYS A 100 -6.46 13.63 13.67
CA LYS A 100 -5.77 14.93 13.77
C LYS A 100 -5.09 15.17 15.12
N THR A 101 -5.85 15.07 16.22
CA THR A 101 -5.34 15.34 17.58
C THR A 101 -4.26 14.34 18.00
N GLN A 102 -4.45 13.06 17.68
CA GLN A 102 -3.48 12.01 18.00
C GLN A 102 -2.18 12.23 17.22
N ILE A 103 -2.29 12.45 15.91
CA ILE A 103 -1.17 12.74 15.02
C ILE A 103 -0.39 13.97 15.50
N GLN A 104 -1.10 15.05 15.84
CA GLN A 104 -0.49 16.26 16.36
C GLN A 104 0.25 16.02 17.68
N SER A 105 -0.35 15.25 18.60
CA SER A 105 0.25 14.91 19.87
C SER A 105 1.52 14.08 19.70
N THR A 106 1.50 13.06 18.85
CA THR A 106 2.65 12.20 18.57
C THR A 106 3.77 12.97 17.86
N MET A 107 3.42 13.83 16.89
CA MET A 107 4.42 14.68 16.23
C MET A 107 5.08 15.64 17.22
N ASN A 108 4.30 16.28 18.09
CA ASN A 108 4.82 17.12 19.17
C ASN A 108 5.75 16.32 20.08
N GLU A 109 5.37 15.11 20.49
CA GLU A 109 6.23 14.24 21.31
C GLU A 109 7.56 13.93 20.61
N TYR A 110 7.55 13.63 19.31
CA TYR A 110 8.79 13.37 18.57
C TYR A 110 9.70 14.60 18.51
N ILE A 111 9.12 15.78 18.24
CA ILE A 111 9.85 17.06 18.23
C ILE A 111 10.44 17.36 19.61
N ASP A 112 9.61 17.30 20.65
CA ASP A 112 9.97 17.67 22.02
C ASP A 112 10.97 16.67 22.64
N SER A 113 11.01 15.42 22.14
CA SER A 113 11.95 14.39 22.58
C SER A 113 13.21 14.23 21.69
N GLY A 114 13.38 15.08 20.67
CA GLY A 114 14.54 15.02 19.76
C GLY A 114 14.53 13.82 18.80
N LYS A 115 13.40 13.14 18.64
CA LYS A 115 13.18 12.00 17.73
C LYS A 115 12.91 12.48 16.29
N TYR A 116 13.89 13.16 15.74
CA TYR A 116 13.80 13.83 14.45
C TYR A 116 13.69 12.88 13.25
N GLU A 117 14.19 11.65 13.37
CA GLU A 117 14.08 10.65 12.31
C GLU A 117 12.64 10.12 12.21
N GLU A 118 12.03 9.83 13.37
CA GLU A 118 10.63 9.41 13.46
C GLU A 118 9.68 10.52 13.00
N ALA A 119 9.95 11.78 13.37
CA ALA A 119 9.22 12.95 12.87
C ALA A 119 9.36 13.09 11.34
N TYR A 120 10.56 12.87 10.78
CA TYR A 120 10.78 12.88 9.34
C TYR A 120 9.96 11.83 8.61
N PHE A 121 10.04 10.57 9.05
CA PHE A 121 9.34 9.48 8.37
C PHE A 121 7.82 9.60 8.46
N ALA A 122 7.30 10.07 9.60
CA ALA A 122 5.88 10.36 9.78
C ALA A 122 5.37 11.39 8.76
N ASN A 123 6.17 12.42 8.45
CA ASN A 123 5.82 13.46 7.47
C ASN A 123 6.10 13.04 6.01
N SER A 124 7.25 12.44 5.73
CA SER A 124 7.74 12.20 4.36
C SER A 124 6.89 11.24 3.55
N ARG A 125 6.16 10.33 4.22
CA ARG A 125 5.27 9.37 3.55
C ARG A 125 3.89 9.93 3.23
N ARG A 126 3.66 11.21 3.50
CA ARG A 126 2.33 11.86 3.51
C ARG A 126 1.31 11.17 4.44
N GLU A 127 1.68 10.11 5.16
CA GLU A 127 0.79 9.34 6.03
C GLU A 127 0.13 10.27 7.06
N TRP A 128 0.91 11.18 7.65
CA TRP A 128 0.43 12.14 8.62
C TRP A 128 0.61 13.59 8.15
N GLN A 129 -0.50 14.34 8.09
CA GLN A 129 -0.57 15.77 7.83
C GLN A 129 -1.00 16.48 9.12
N PRO A 130 -0.07 16.74 10.04
CA PRO A 130 -0.34 17.57 11.20
C PRO A 130 -0.83 18.95 10.74
N ASP A 131 -1.96 19.39 11.30
CA ASP A 131 -2.56 20.69 11.00
C ASP A 131 -1.90 21.72 11.89
N PHE A 132 -0.73 22.16 11.45
CA PHE A 132 -0.10 23.30 12.04
C PHE A 132 -0.74 24.57 11.46
N ASP A 133 -1.14 25.51 12.32
CA ASP A 133 -1.77 26.79 11.95
C ASP A 133 -0.95 27.62 10.93
N ASP A 134 0.30 27.23 10.68
CA ASP A 134 1.29 27.80 9.78
C ASP A 134 1.86 26.75 8.81
N GLU A 135 1.05 26.29 7.84
CA GLU A 135 1.40 25.24 6.85
C GLU A 135 2.76 25.47 6.14
N ARG A 136 3.21 26.72 6.00
CA ARG A 136 4.51 27.08 5.40
C ARG A 136 5.62 27.41 6.41
N GLY A 137 5.29 27.57 7.70
CA GLY A 137 6.26 27.83 8.77
C GLY A 137 7.10 26.57 9.07
N TRP A 138 6.46 25.40 9.00
CA TRP A 138 7.10 24.11 9.23
C TRP A 138 7.99 23.63 8.08
N ASP A 139 7.94 24.25 6.91
CA ASP A 139 8.86 23.95 5.79
C ASP A 139 10.33 24.04 6.24
N SER A 140 10.66 25.09 7.00
CA SER A 140 12.01 25.32 7.51
C SER A 140 12.40 24.27 8.55
N PHE A 141 11.47 23.90 9.44
CA PHE A 141 11.68 22.79 10.37
C PHE A 141 11.97 21.48 9.63
N TYR A 142 11.15 21.12 8.64
CA TYR A 142 11.33 19.89 7.89
C TYR A 142 12.63 19.87 7.09
N SER A 143 13.07 21.02 6.57
CA SER A 143 14.33 21.18 5.85
C SER A 143 15.53 20.96 6.79
N VAL A 144 15.56 21.68 7.92
CA VAL A 144 16.63 21.56 8.92
C VAL A 144 16.68 20.13 9.51
N MET A 145 15.52 19.52 9.76
CA MET A 145 15.41 18.14 10.25
C MET A 145 15.94 17.12 9.23
N TYR A 146 15.66 17.31 7.94
CA TYR A 146 16.19 16.46 6.88
C TYR A 146 17.73 16.53 6.84
N ASP A 147 18.29 17.74 6.82
CA ASP A 147 19.73 17.92 6.77
C ASP A 147 20.41 17.42 8.06
N TYR A 148 19.79 17.56 9.23
CA TYR A 148 20.31 16.99 10.47
C TYR A 148 20.42 15.46 10.40
N ASN A 149 19.39 14.79 9.90
CA ASN A 149 19.42 13.34 9.70
C ASN A 149 20.47 12.94 8.65
N ARG A 150 20.63 13.72 7.58
CA ARG A 150 21.68 13.53 6.57
C ARG A 150 23.08 13.65 7.19
N LEU A 151 23.32 14.70 7.98
CA LEU A 151 24.58 14.92 8.71
C LEU A 151 24.93 13.71 9.58
N ARG A 152 23.97 13.26 10.41
CA ARG A 152 24.17 12.09 11.28
C ARG A 152 24.55 10.87 10.47
N ARG A 153 23.79 10.55 9.43
CA ARG A 153 24.04 9.39 8.56
C ARG A 153 25.41 9.44 7.91
N CYS A 154 25.80 10.59 7.37
CA CYS A 154 27.13 10.78 6.78
C CYS A 154 28.21 10.51 7.82
N ILE A 155 28.21 11.22 8.94
CA ILE A 155 29.27 11.10 9.95
C ILE A 155 29.30 9.70 10.56
N THR A 156 28.16 9.08 10.87
CA THR A 156 28.13 7.72 11.42
C THR A 156 28.64 6.65 10.45
N ALA A 157 28.53 6.88 9.13
CA ALA A 157 29.07 5.95 8.14
C ALA A 157 30.60 5.87 8.20
N ASP A 158 31.29 6.91 8.70
CA ASP A 158 32.74 6.90 8.93
C ASP A 158 33.13 6.00 10.12
N PHE A 159 32.20 5.77 11.05
CA PHE A 159 32.42 4.95 12.25
C PHE A 159 31.93 3.50 12.10
N ASP A 160 31.15 3.18 11.06
CA ASP A 160 30.62 1.83 10.83
C ASP A 160 31.25 1.18 9.59
N PRO A 161 32.31 0.36 9.77
CA PRO A 161 32.98 -0.32 8.66
C PRO A 161 32.12 -1.42 8.00
N ALA A 162 30.96 -1.76 8.56
CA ALA A 162 30.03 -2.73 7.98
C ALA A 162 29.00 -2.09 7.02
N GLN A 163 28.93 -0.75 6.93
CA GLN A 163 28.13 -0.09 5.91
C GLN A 163 28.82 -0.19 4.54
N ASP A 164 28.49 -1.26 3.81
CA ASP A 164 28.92 -1.53 2.44
C ASP A 164 28.19 -0.60 1.44
N ASN A 165 28.44 0.71 1.57
CA ASN A 165 27.87 1.74 0.71
C ASN A 165 28.98 2.62 0.14
N GLU A 166 29.70 2.06 -0.84
CA GLU A 166 30.85 2.66 -1.54
C GLU A 166 30.55 4.10 -2.03
N TYR A 167 29.29 4.39 -2.38
CA TYR A 167 28.82 5.72 -2.78
C TYR A 167 28.83 6.75 -1.64
N LEU A 168 28.43 6.35 -0.43
CA LEU A 168 28.48 7.20 0.75
C LEU A 168 29.94 7.37 1.21
N ALA A 169 30.73 6.30 1.24
CA ALA A 169 32.12 6.31 1.68
C ALA A 169 32.99 7.35 0.94
N GLN A 170 32.80 7.51 -0.38
CA GLN A 170 33.58 8.48 -1.16
C GLN A 170 33.16 9.95 -0.94
N ASN A 171 31.98 10.21 -0.37
CA ASN A 171 31.41 11.55 -0.27
C ASN A 171 30.90 11.92 1.14
N VAL A 172 31.28 11.16 2.18
CA VAL A 172 30.81 11.34 3.57
C VAL A 172 30.98 12.79 4.03
N TYR A 173 32.19 13.32 3.96
CA TYR A 173 32.48 14.68 4.45
C TYR A 173 31.84 15.76 3.59
N SER A 174 31.73 15.54 2.27
CA SER A 174 31.05 16.48 1.36
C SER A 174 29.55 16.57 1.66
N GLY A 175 28.91 15.42 1.91
CA GLY A 175 27.51 15.36 2.31
C GLY A 175 27.25 15.94 3.70
N ALA A 176 28.13 15.67 4.67
CA ALA A 176 28.07 16.26 6.01
C ALA A 176 28.24 17.79 5.94
N ALA A 177 29.20 18.29 5.16
CA ALA A 177 29.43 19.73 5.01
C ALA A 177 28.26 20.45 4.33
N GLU A 178 27.65 19.83 3.32
CA GLU A 178 26.45 20.37 2.67
C GLU A 178 25.28 20.43 3.66
N ALA A 179 25.05 19.37 4.43
CA ALA A 179 24.02 19.34 5.45
C ALA A 179 24.22 20.43 6.52
N VAL A 180 25.44 20.59 7.04
CA VAL A 180 25.76 21.66 8.01
C VAL A 180 25.51 23.04 7.40
N TYR A 181 25.99 23.28 6.18
CA TYR A 181 25.77 24.54 5.48
C TYR A 181 24.27 24.84 5.36
N ASN A 182 23.47 23.89 4.88
CA ASN A 182 22.03 24.07 4.70
C ASN A 182 21.29 24.33 6.03
N ILE A 183 21.67 23.64 7.11
CA ILE A 183 21.08 23.83 8.45
C ILE A 183 21.25 25.28 8.91
N PHE A 184 22.46 25.82 8.83
CA PHE A 184 22.73 27.18 9.29
C PHE A 184 22.20 28.26 8.34
N ASP A 185 22.22 28.00 7.02
CA ASP A 185 21.65 28.89 6.00
C ASP A 185 20.12 29.00 6.15
N GLU A 186 19.43 27.89 6.38
CA GLU A 186 17.98 27.90 6.61
C GLU A 186 17.63 28.59 7.95
N TYR A 187 18.44 28.37 8.99
CA TYR A 187 18.27 29.08 10.27
C TYR A 187 18.45 30.59 10.14
N GLU A 188 19.43 31.08 9.37
CA GLU A 188 19.61 32.52 9.14
C GLU A 188 18.45 33.14 8.35
N ARG A 189 17.82 32.35 7.47
CA ARG A 189 16.67 32.76 6.66
C ARG A 189 15.34 32.67 7.39
N LEU A 190 15.29 31.98 8.53
CA LEU A 190 14.06 31.67 9.28
C LEU A 190 13.19 32.91 9.53
N ASP A 191 13.80 34.03 9.93
CA ASP A 191 13.08 35.29 10.20
C ASP A 191 13.09 36.28 9.03
N ARG A 192 13.81 35.98 7.94
CA ARG A 192 13.89 36.88 6.76
C ARG A 192 12.79 36.63 5.74
N SER A 193 12.10 35.49 5.83
CA SER A 193 11.03 35.14 4.90
C SER A 193 9.74 35.88 5.24
N SER A 194 9.35 36.83 4.40
CA SER A 194 8.04 37.50 4.50
C SER A 194 6.85 36.58 4.20
N TYR A 195 7.10 35.41 3.60
CA TYR A 195 6.07 34.45 3.17
C TYR A 195 5.96 33.21 4.06
N ARG A 196 6.94 33.00 4.95
CA ARG A 196 7.02 31.86 5.89
C ARG A 196 7.33 32.43 7.26
N VAL A 197 6.34 33.03 7.94
CA VAL A 197 6.53 33.46 9.33
C VAL A 197 6.30 32.23 10.22
N PRO A 198 7.34 31.64 10.81
CA PRO A 198 7.18 30.46 11.64
C PRO A 198 6.45 30.82 12.93
N SER A 199 5.60 29.91 13.41
CA SER A 199 5.06 29.93 14.76
C SER A 199 6.19 29.89 15.80
N GLN A 200 5.88 30.34 17.02
CA GLN A 200 6.84 30.29 18.12
C GLN A 200 7.33 28.85 18.38
N LYS A 201 6.43 27.88 18.30
CA LYS A 201 6.77 26.47 18.45
C LYS A 201 7.71 25.97 17.35
N CYS A 202 7.48 26.38 16.10
CA CYS A 202 8.38 26.04 15.00
C CYS A 202 9.78 26.63 15.21
N ARG A 203 9.87 27.89 15.69
CA ARG A 203 11.17 28.50 16.03
C ARG A 203 11.92 27.69 17.09
N GLU A 204 11.25 27.38 18.20
CA GLU A 204 11.84 26.58 19.28
C GLU A 204 12.30 25.19 18.77
N ALA A 205 11.51 24.54 17.91
CA ALA A 205 11.87 23.27 17.32
C ALA A 205 13.12 23.35 16.43
N VAL A 206 13.24 24.39 15.59
CA VAL A 206 14.42 24.63 14.76
C VAL A 206 15.64 24.93 15.64
N GLU A 207 15.49 25.81 16.65
CA GLU A 207 16.57 26.15 17.58
C GLU A 207 17.10 24.92 18.35
N ASN A 208 16.21 24.00 18.73
CA ASN A 208 16.60 22.72 19.33
C ASN A 208 17.46 21.89 18.36
N ILE A 209 17.07 21.75 17.09
CA ILE A 209 17.89 21.03 16.09
C ILE A 209 19.24 21.74 15.88
N ILE A 210 19.28 23.07 15.89
CA ILE A 210 20.55 23.83 15.79
C ILE A 210 21.46 23.54 17.00
N SER A 211 20.89 23.52 18.20
CA SER A 211 21.62 23.15 19.43
C SER A 211 22.17 21.73 19.33
N ASP A 212 21.34 20.78 18.93
CA ASP A 212 21.72 19.37 18.77
C ASP A 212 22.75 19.17 17.67
N THR A 213 22.66 19.92 16.57
CA THR A 213 23.67 19.94 15.50
C THR A 213 25.02 20.38 16.05
N LYS A 214 25.07 21.47 16.83
CA LYS A 214 26.31 21.96 17.44
C LYS A 214 26.90 20.93 18.40
N LEU A 215 26.07 20.32 19.24
CA LEU A 215 26.49 19.26 20.16
C LEU A 215 27.03 18.03 19.42
N PHE A 216 26.34 17.62 18.36
CA PHE A 216 26.75 16.50 17.51
C PHE A 216 28.11 16.75 16.85
N LEU A 217 28.32 17.94 16.27
CA LEU A 217 29.59 18.30 15.64
C LEU A 217 30.75 18.36 16.65
N LYS A 218 30.51 18.85 17.87
CA LYS A 218 31.54 18.79 18.94
C LYS A 218 31.87 17.35 19.31
N ALA A 219 30.85 16.52 19.52
CA ALA A 219 31.01 15.15 20.03
C ALA A 219 31.62 14.19 19.00
N TYR A 220 31.19 14.28 17.73
CA TYR A 220 31.57 13.32 16.69
C TYR A 220 32.56 13.88 15.68
N CYS A 221 32.65 15.20 15.52
CA CYS A 221 33.56 15.85 14.57
C CYS A 221 34.72 16.61 15.24
N ASN A 222 34.81 16.59 16.58
CA ASN A 222 35.85 17.25 17.36
C ASN A 222 35.98 18.77 17.09
N LEU A 223 34.87 19.43 16.77
CA LEU A 223 34.84 20.89 16.61
C LEU A 223 34.96 21.58 17.98
N THR A 224 35.70 22.69 18.04
CA THR A 224 35.82 23.54 19.24
C THR A 224 34.67 24.54 19.34
N ASP A 225 34.57 25.23 20.48
CA ASP A 225 33.64 26.36 20.61
C ASP A 225 33.88 27.45 19.57
N ASP A 226 35.16 27.77 19.29
CA ASP A 226 35.54 28.76 18.28
C ASP A 226 35.13 28.33 16.87
N ASP A 227 35.29 27.04 16.54
CA ASP A 227 34.83 26.50 15.26
C ASP A 227 33.31 26.67 15.11
N ILE A 228 32.56 26.34 16.16
CA ILE A 228 31.10 26.42 16.17
C ILE A 228 30.60 27.86 16.04
N ILE A 229 31.28 28.82 16.66
CA ILE A 229 30.97 30.26 16.54
C ILE A 229 31.18 30.73 15.09
N ASN A 230 32.22 30.24 14.43
CA ASN A 230 32.57 30.66 13.07
C ASN A 230 31.77 29.93 11.98
N LEU A 231 31.19 28.76 12.25
CA LEU A 231 30.44 27.94 11.28
C LEU A 231 29.44 28.73 10.40
N PRO A 232 28.57 29.60 10.94
CA PRO A 232 27.58 30.31 10.12
C PRO A 232 28.19 31.26 9.07
N SER A 233 29.45 31.68 9.27
CA SER A 233 30.16 32.55 8.33
C SER A 233 30.89 31.82 7.21
N LEU A 234 30.97 30.49 7.29
CA LEU A 234 31.68 29.66 6.33
C LEU A 234 30.76 29.30 5.15
N ASP A 235 31.33 29.29 3.95
CA ASP A 235 30.69 28.65 2.81
C ASP A 235 30.83 27.12 2.91
N ARG A 236 30.13 26.39 2.02
CA ARG A 236 30.17 24.92 2.00
C ARG A 236 31.60 24.35 1.97
N ASN A 237 32.51 24.97 1.22
CA ASN A 237 33.90 24.52 1.10
C ASN A 237 34.70 24.78 2.39
N GLY A 238 34.45 25.92 3.05
CA GLY A 238 34.98 26.22 4.37
C GLY A 238 34.53 25.20 5.41
N VAL A 239 33.24 24.87 5.44
CA VAL A 239 32.70 23.83 6.33
C VAL A 239 33.34 22.46 6.04
N LEU A 240 33.47 22.07 4.77
CA LEU A 240 34.13 20.82 4.38
C LEU A 240 35.57 20.75 4.88
N THR A 241 36.34 21.83 4.66
CA THR A 241 37.74 21.93 5.08
C THR A 241 37.87 21.79 6.60
N LEU A 242 36.98 22.46 7.34
CA LEU A 242 36.95 22.42 8.81
C LEU A 242 36.64 21.02 9.34
N ILE A 243 35.54 20.41 8.89
CA ILE A 243 35.12 19.08 9.34
C ILE A 243 36.19 18.04 9.01
N THR A 244 36.70 18.05 7.78
CA THR A 244 37.74 17.10 7.34
C THR A 244 39.03 17.27 8.15
N GLY A 245 39.44 18.51 8.44
CA GLY A 245 40.62 18.79 9.26
C GLY A 245 40.48 18.24 10.67
N ARG A 246 39.38 18.56 11.37
CA ARG A 246 39.15 18.14 12.75
C ARG A 246 38.99 16.62 12.90
N MET A 247 38.29 15.99 11.95
CA MET A 247 38.12 14.53 11.93
C MET A 247 39.45 13.79 11.74
N ASN A 248 40.28 14.24 10.80
CA ASN A 248 41.59 13.62 10.55
C ASN A 248 42.57 13.81 11.72
N ASP A 249 42.45 14.91 12.46
CA ASP A 249 43.28 15.15 13.64
C ASP A 249 42.82 14.32 14.85
N ALA A 250 41.54 13.96 14.94
CA ALA A 250 41.02 13.08 15.99
C ALA A 250 41.40 11.59 15.81
N GLN A 251 41.75 11.18 14.58
CA GLN A 251 42.16 9.81 14.26
C GLN A 251 43.66 9.54 14.45
N LYS A 252 44.47 10.58 14.76
CA LYS A 252 45.92 10.48 15.02
C LYS A 252 46.21 10.36 16.52
#